data_AF-A0A1U7V7R9-F1
#
_entry.id   AF-A0A1U7V7R9-F1
#
_cell.length_a   1.000
_cell.length_b   1.000
_cell.length_c   1.000
_cell.angle_alpha   90.00
_cell.angle_beta   90.00
_cell.angle_gamma   90.00
#
_symmetry.space_group_name_H-M   'P 1'
#
loop_
_entity.id
_entity.type
_entity.pdbx_description
1 polymer ?
#
loop_
_entity_poly.entity_id
_entity_poly.type
_entity_poly.pdbx_seq_one_letter_code
_entity_poly.pdbx_strand_id
1 'polypeptide(L)'
;MEKYLLGKDCIKNMDSNDQNSPHSLERFAAKNLLGNIQEFEFVFMLHLMFKMLLLTNELNKALQKKDQDIVNAISLLELAKARSQTMRESELESLINEVYSFCGKHDIMIPKMDEDYSRSKHKKSDVSYAHHFSVKIFYAVIDLQLHELNSRFDVVTNDLLLGMACLNPVESFANFDKDRIIKLAEYYPSEFDDNKLRDLNFQLDSFIVYARMCDSKFVKLERN
;
A
#
# COMPACT_ATOMS: atom_id res chain seq x y z
N MET A 1 11.73 31.26 -0.34
CA MET A 1 11.99 31.81 1.01
C MET A 1 10.76 32.44 1.68
N GLU A 2 9.74 32.90 0.95
CA GLU A 2 8.52 33.49 1.54
C GLU A 2 7.62 32.53 2.35
N LYS A 3 7.60 31.23 2.05
CA LYS A 3 6.77 30.26 2.80
C LYS A 3 7.27 29.96 4.23
N TYR A 4 8.54 30.24 4.53
CA TYR A 4 9.12 30.05 5.87
C TYR A 4 8.82 31.21 6.83
N LEU A 5 8.45 32.39 6.30
CA LEU A 5 8.06 33.55 7.11
C LEU A 5 6.64 33.38 7.65
N LEU A 6 5.70 32.86 6.84
CA LEU A 6 4.33 32.56 7.30
C LEU A 6 4.28 31.61 8.51
N GLY A 7 5.14 30.58 8.54
CA GLY A 7 5.21 29.67 9.69
C GLY A 7 5.70 30.34 10.97
N LYS A 8 6.68 31.25 10.88
CA LYS A 8 7.21 31.99 12.03
C LYS A 8 6.31 33.15 12.48
N ASP A 9 5.55 33.75 11.57
CA ASP A 9 4.59 34.81 11.88
C ASP A 9 3.32 34.24 12.56
N CYS A 10 2.89 33.03 12.21
CA CYS A 10 1.88 32.30 12.97
C CYS A 10 2.32 32.01 14.42
N ILE A 11 3.60 31.71 14.65
CA ILE A 11 4.17 31.45 15.98
C ILE A 11 4.11 32.72 16.85
N LYS A 12 4.46 33.90 16.32
CA LYS A 12 4.38 35.18 17.07
C LYS A 12 2.95 35.55 17.46
N ASN A 13 1.97 35.30 16.60
CA ASN A 13 0.56 35.54 16.90
C ASN A 13 -0.01 34.60 17.97
N MET A 14 0.66 33.48 18.27
CA MET A 14 0.26 32.54 19.32
C MET A 14 0.84 32.87 20.72
N ASP A 15 1.67 33.90 20.91
CA ASP A 15 2.22 34.31 22.22
C ASP A 15 1.65 35.60 22.87
N SER A 16 0.78 36.37 22.20
CA SER A 16 -0.05 37.41 22.86
C SER A 16 -0.95 36.87 23.99
N ASN A 17 -0.63 37.23 25.23
CA ASN A 17 -1.16 36.68 26.48
C ASN A 17 -2.55 37.23 26.87
N ASP A 18 -3.53 37.19 25.97
CA ASP A 18 -4.90 37.65 26.28
C ASP A 18 -5.79 36.47 26.67
N GLN A 19 -5.84 36.20 27.98
CA GLN A 19 -6.59 35.08 28.57
C GLN A 19 -8.13 35.23 28.46
N ASN A 20 -8.64 36.39 28.02
CA ASN A 20 -10.08 36.66 27.90
C ASN A 20 -10.62 36.57 26.46
N SER A 21 -9.84 36.04 25.50
CA SER A 21 -10.29 35.86 24.12
C SER A 21 -11.17 34.61 23.94
N PRO A 22 -12.27 34.68 23.15
CA PRO A 22 -13.08 33.51 22.76
C PRO A 22 -12.29 32.38 22.07
N HIS A 23 -11.10 32.67 21.55
CA HIS A 23 -10.23 31.74 20.82
C HIS A 23 -9.11 31.11 21.68
N SER A 24 -9.12 31.32 23.00
CA SER A 24 -8.09 30.81 23.92
C SER A 24 -7.94 29.28 23.90
N LEU A 25 -9.06 28.55 23.78
CA LEU A 25 -9.08 27.09 23.70
C LEU A 25 -8.51 26.58 22.36
N GLU A 26 -8.91 27.20 21.25
CA GLU A 26 -8.41 26.87 19.91
C GLU A 26 -6.90 27.11 19.79
N ARG A 27 -6.42 28.19 20.41
CA ARG A 27 -5.00 28.54 20.47
C ARG A 27 -4.20 27.56 21.32
N PHE A 28 -4.74 27.12 22.46
CA PHE A 28 -4.13 26.07 23.27
C PHE A 28 -4.07 24.74 22.51
N ALA A 29 -5.16 24.36 21.84
CA ALA A 29 -5.20 23.17 21.00
C ALA A 29 -4.18 23.23 19.86
N ALA A 30 -4.08 24.37 19.18
CA ALA A 30 -3.11 24.59 18.11
C ALA A 30 -1.66 24.53 18.61
N LYS A 31 -1.37 25.10 19.79
CA LYS A 31 -0.04 24.99 20.44
C LYS A 31 0.32 23.54 20.78
N ASN A 32 -0.62 22.77 21.33
CA ASN A 32 -0.38 21.35 21.62
C ASN A 32 -0.17 20.53 20.34
N LEU A 33 -0.98 20.78 19.31
CA LEU A 33 -0.84 20.09 18.03
C LEU A 33 0.52 20.40 17.38
N LEU A 34 0.95 21.67 17.44
CA LEU A 34 2.27 22.08 16.96
C LEU A 34 3.38 21.36 17.72
N GLY A 35 3.27 21.26 19.05
CA GLY A 35 4.19 20.49 19.87
C GLY A 35 4.31 19.04 19.39
N ASN A 36 3.17 18.37 19.20
CA ASN A 36 3.13 16.98 18.74
C ASN A 36 3.73 16.80 17.33
N ILE A 37 3.46 17.72 16.40
CA ILE A 37 4.01 17.67 15.02
C ILE A 37 5.53 17.86 15.01
N GLN A 38 6.07 18.54 16.03
CA GLN A 38 7.50 18.77 16.22
C GLN A 38 8.17 17.68 17.06
N GLU A 39 7.47 16.58 17.37
CA GLU A 39 8.08 15.42 18.03
C GLU A 39 8.75 14.49 17.02
N PHE A 40 9.86 13.89 17.44
CA PHE A 40 10.58 12.89 16.66
C PHE A 40 9.68 11.73 16.22
N GLU A 41 8.79 11.24 17.11
CA GLU A 41 7.86 10.16 16.80
C GLU A 41 6.92 10.52 15.64
N PHE A 42 6.40 11.75 15.61
CA PHE A 42 5.57 12.22 14.51
C PHE A 42 6.34 12.26 13.18
N VAL A 43 7.56 12.81 13.19
CA VAL A 43 8.40 12.85 11.99
C VAL A 43 8.73 11.45 11.48
N PHE A 44 9.04 10.52 12.39
CA PHE A 44 9.31 9.14 12.05
C PHE A 44 8.09 8.47 11.38
N MET A 45 6.91 8.60 12.00
CA MET A 45 5.66 8.09 11.43
C MET A 45 5.36 8.72 10.08
N LEU A 46 5.57 10.02 9.92
CA LEU A 46 5.33 10.72 8.66
C LEU A 46 6.19 10.17 7.52
N HIS A 47 7.50 9.98 7.75
CA HIS A 47 8.40 9.41 6.74
C HIS A 47 8.06 7.95 6.42
N LEU A 48 7.74 7.15 7.44
CA LEU A 48 7.30 5.77 7.26
C LEU A 48 6.02 5.70 6.42
N MET A 49 4.99 6.46 6.79
CA MET A 49 3.74 6.52 6.05
C MET A 49 3.98 6.96 4.61
N PHE A 50 4.78 7.99 4.38
CA PHE A 50 5.10 8.47 3.04
C PHE A 50 5.72 7.38 2.16
N LYS A 51 6.70 6.62 2.69
CA LYS A 51 7.28 5.48 1.96
C LYS A 51 6.23 4.40 1.68
N MET A 52 5.42 4.02 2.67
CA MET A 52 4.37 3.00 2.49
C MET A 52 3.32 3.40 1.43
N LEU A 53 2.90 4.67 1.46
CA LEU A 53 2.01 5.25 0.46
C LEU A 53 2.65 5.22 -0.93
N LEU A 54 3.93 5.58 -1.03
CA LEU A 54 4.65 5.56 -2.31
C LEU A 54 4.76 4.14 -2.90
N LEU A 55 5.06 3.14 -2.06
CA LEU A 55 5.18 1.75 -2.49
C LEU A 55 3.86 1.19 -3.04
N THR A 56 2.73 1.58 -2.44
CA THR A 56 1.40 1.07 -2.79
C THR A 56 0.65 1.94 -3.80
N ASN A 57 1.17 3.12 -4.15
CA ASN A 57 0.48 4.13 -4.96
C ASN A 57 0.10 3.61 -6.37
N GLU A 58 1.02 2.96 -7.05
CA GLU A 58 0.78 2.48 -8.42
C GLU A 58 -0.27 1.36 -8.45
N LEU A 59 -0.21 0.43 -7.49
CA LEU A 59 -1.26 -0.55 -7.29
C LEU A 59 -2.61 0.13 -7.02
N ASN A 60 -2.64 1.10 -6.11
CA ASN A 60 -3.87 1.81 -5.75
C ASN A 60 -4.51 2.51 -6.97
N LYS A 61 -3.70 3.18 -7.79
CA LYS A 61 -4.15 3.78 -9.04
C LYS A 61 -4.70 2.75 -10.02
N ALA A 62 -4.01 1.62 -10.19
CA ALA A 62 -4.43 0.56 -11.10
C ALA A 62 -5.78 -0.04 -10.67
N LEU A 63 -5.98 -0.30 -9.37
CA LEU A 63 -7.23 -0.83 -8.83
C LEU A 63 -8.41 0.15 -8.94
N GLN A 64 -8.14 1.46 -8.94
CA GLN A 64 -9.17 2.50 -9.06
C GLN A 64 -9.55 2.87 -10.51
N LYS A 65 -8.81 2.41 -11.51
CA LYS A 65 -9.15 2.66 -12.92
C LYS A 65 -10.45 1.92 -13.29
N LYS A 66 -11.29 2.56 -14.11
CA LYS A 66 -12.56 2.00 -14.57
C LYS A 66 -12.37 0.97 -15.68
N ASP A 67 -11.37 1.21 -16.53
CA ASP A 67 -10.80 0.28 -17.50
C ASP A 67 -9.78 -0.60 -16.79
N GLN A 68 -10.25 -1.66 -16.14
CA GLN A 68 -9.39 -2.54 -15.36
C GLN A 68 -8.55 -3.43 -16.28
N ASP A 69 -7.26 -3.10 -16.42
CA ASP A 69 -6.25 -4.07 -16.84
C ASP A 69 -5.85 -4.93 -15.62
N ILE A 70 -6.60 -6.01 -15.42
CA ILE A 70 -6.42 -6.93 -14.30
C ILE A 70 -5.00 -7.52 -14.29
N VAL A 71 -4.41 -7.79 -15.46
CA VAL A 71 -3.05 -8.35 -15.58
C VAL A 71 -2.03 -7.37 -15.02
N ASN A 72 -2.15 -6.10 -15.42
CA ASN A 72 -1.28 -5.06 -14.91
C ASN A 72 -1.49 -4.83 -13.40
N ALA A 73 -2.73 -4.89 -12.91
CA ALA A 73 -3.03 -4.73 -11.48
C ALA A 73 -2.40 -5.84 -10.63
N ILE A 74 -2.48 -7.11 -11.06
CA ILE A 74 -1.83 -8.24 -10.37
C ILE A 74 -0.31 -8.08 -10.37
N SER A 75 0.27 -7.68 -11.51
CA SER A 75 1.71 -7.44 -11.60
C SER A 75 2.18 -6.35 -10.62
N LEU A 76 1.38 -5.28 -10.48
CA LEU A 76 1.64 -4.21 -9.52
C LEU A 76 1.42 -4.64 -8.07
N LEU A 77 0.51 -5.57 -7.81
CA LEU A 77 0.31 -6.15 -6.48
C LEU A 77 1.56 -6.91 -6.03
N GLU A 78 2.09 -7.79 -6.87
CA GLU A 78 3.30 -8.55 -6.56
C GLU A 78 4.52 -7.63 -6.41
N LEU A 79 4.62 -6.58 -7.24
CA LEU A 79 5.65 -5.56 -7.07
C LEU A 79 5.51 -4.82 -5.72
N ALA A 80 4.30 -4.45 -5.32
CA ALA A 80 4.05 -3.76 -4.05
C ALA A 80 4.44 -4.64 -2.86
N LYS A 81 4.04 -5.92 -2.87
CA LYS A 81 4.44 -6.91 -1.85
C LYS A 81 5.96 -7.06 -1.77
N ALA A 82 6.61 -7.24 -2.93
CA ALA A 82 8.07 -7.41 -2.99
C ALA A 82 8.81 -6.18 -2.44
N ARG A 83 8.40 -4.97 -2.82
CA ARG A 83 9.03 -3.74 -2.30
C ARG A 83 8.77 -3.51 -0.82
N SER A 84 7.57 -3.82 -0.32
CA SER A 84 7.29 -3.77 1.12
C SER A 84 8.17 -4.76 1.89
N GLN A 85 8.41 -5.96 1.33
CA GLN A 85 9.33 -6.92 1.93
C GLN A 85 10.78 -6.42 1.92
N THR A 86 11.26 -5.86 0.79
CA THR A 86 12.61 -5.27 0.72
C THR A 86 12.78 -4.12 1.73
N MET A 87 11.77 -3.26 1.86
CA MET A 87 11.76 -2.18 2.83
C MET A 87 11.91 -2.73 4.25
N ARG A 88 11.16 -3.77 4.59
CA ARG A 88 11.24 -4.46 5.88
C ARG A 88 12.64 -4.99 6.17
N GLU A 89 13.28 -5.62 5.19
CA GLU A 89 14.54 -6.35 5.39
C GLU A 89 15.78 -5.45 5.41
N SER A 90 15.74 -4.30 4.73
CA SER A 90 16.96 -3.55 4.42
C SER A 90 16.88 -2.03 4.55
N GLU A 91 15.68 -1.43 4.68
CA GLU A 91 15.54 0.03 4.60
C GLU A 91 15.36 0.75 5.94
N LEU A 92 15.37 0.03 7.07
CA LEU A 92 15.22 0.65 8.40
C LEU A 92 16.28 1.73 8.65
N GLU A 93 17.56 1.41 8.45
CA GLU A 93 18.66 2.35 8.67
C GLU A 93 18.58 3.56 7.73
N SER A 94 18.18 3.33 6.47
CA SER A 94 17.97 4.44 5.51
C SER A 94 16.87 5.38 5.97
N LEU A 95 15.74 4.84 6.43
CA LEU A 95 14.63 5.63 6.96
C LEU A 95 15.06 6.42 8.20
N ILE A 96 15.75 5.80 9.15
CA ILE A 96 16.24 6.46 10.37
C ILE A 96 17.17 7.63 10.01
N ASN A 97 18.08 7.44 9.06
CA ASN A 97 18.99 8.48 8.61
C ASN A 97 18.27 9.67 7.94
N GLU A 98 17.24 9.39 7.13
CA GLU A 98 16.37 10.43 6.57
C GLU A 98 15.66 11.24 7.67
N VAL A 99 15.13 10.55 8.69
CA VAL A 99 14.46 11.17 9.84
C VAL A 99 15.44 12.01 10.67
N TYR A 100 16.64 11.51 10.96
CA TYR A 100 17.67 12.30 11.67
C TYR A 100 18.08 13.54 10.89
N SER A 101 18.28 13.42 9.57
CA SER A 101 18.59 14.56 8.70
C SER A 101 17.48 15.60 8.74
N PHE A 102 16.21 15.17 8.68
CA PHE A 102 15.06 16.06 8.77
C PHE A 102 15.01 16.76 10.14
N CYS A 103 15.09 16.00 11.23
CA CYS A 103 15.03 16.54 12.59
C CYS A 103 16.14 17.57 12.85
N GLY A 104 17.37 17.27 12.43
CA GLY A 104 18.51 18.20 12.56
C GLY A 104 18.35 19.49 11.76
N LYS A 105 17.67 19.45 10.60
CA LYS A 105 17.37 20.65 9.79
C LYS A 105 16.26 21.52 10.38
N HIS A 106 15.41 20.94 11.21
CA HIS A 106 14.22 21.57 11.76
C HIS A 106 14.29 21.81 13.27
N ASP A 107 15.48 21.67 13.87
CA ASP A 107 15.73 21.83 15.30
C ASP A 107 14.80 20.96 16.18
N ILE A 108 14.43 19.77 15.68
CA ILE A 108 13.60 18.80 16.40
C ILE A 108 14.51 17.96 17.29
N MET A 109 14.16 17.88 18.58
CA MET A 109 14.91 17.09 19.55
C MET A 109 14.89 15.60 19.19
N ILE A 110 16.08 15.03 18.98
CA ILE A 110 16.26 13.61 18.75
C ILE A 110 16.45 12.91 20.11
N PRO A 111 15.62 11.90 20.46
CA PRO A 111 15.78 11.16 21.70
C PRO A 111 17.04 10.30 21.66
N LYS A 112 17.63 10.00 22.82
CA LYS A 112 18.71 9.01 22.89
C LYS A 112 18.11 7.62 22.71
N MET A 113 18.59 6.88 21.71
CA MET A 113 17.98 5.62 21.30
C MET A 113 18.03 4.51 22.38
N ASP A 114 19.00 4.59 23.30
CA ASP A 114 19.17 3.65 24.41
C ASP A 114 18.34 4.01 25.66
N GLU A 115 17.71 5.19 25.70
CA GLU A 115 16.88 5.59 26.84
C GLU A 115 15.50 4.90 26.80
N ASP A 116 14.89 4.75 27.98
CA ASP A 116 13.54 4.21 28.14
C ASP A 116 12.52 5.08 27.39
N TYR A 117 11.85 4.50 26.39
CA TYR A 117 10.71 5.10 25.73
C TYR A 117 9.52 5.14 26.69
N SER A 118 9.11 6.33 27.13
CA SER A 118 7.86 6.48 27.87
C SER A 118 7.00 7.61 27.32
N ARG A 119 5.79 7.23 26.88
CA ARG A 119 4.75 8.16 26.45
C ARG A 119 4.14 8.96 27.60
N SER A 120 4.42 8.56 28.85
CA SER A 120 3.91 9.19 30.07
C SER A 120 5.05 9.41 31.04
N LYS A 121 5.27 10.68 31.45
CA LYS A 121 6.28 11.04 32.46
C LYS A 121 6.12 10.30 33.80
N HIS A 122 4.98 9.65 34.05
CA HIS A 122 4.67 8.94 35.28
C HIS A 122 4.78 7.43 35.21
N LYS A 123 5.11 6.85 34.04
CA LYS A 123 5.20 5.40 33.88
C LYS A 123 6.59 5.02 33.37
N LYS A 124 7.31 4.20 34.14
CA LYS A 124 8.55 3.61 33.66
C LYS A 124 8.23 2.53 32.63
N SER A 125 9.04 2.44 31.59
CA SER A 125 8.88 1.51 30.48
C SER A 125 10.21 0.79 30.31
N ASP A 126 10.19 -0.53 30.25
CA ASP A 126 11.40 -1.34 30.02
C ASP A 126 11.76 -1.44 28.52
N VAL A 127 11.27 -0.51 27.69
CA VAL A 127 11.45 -0.55 26.24
C VAL A 127 12.23 0.68 25.80
N SER A 128 13.35 0.48 25.11
CA SER A 128 14.15 1.59 24.57
C SER A 128 13.48 2.27 23.38
N TYR A 129 13.86 3.53 23.10
CA TYR A 129 13.45 4.22 21.87
C TYR A 129 13.80 3.44 20.61
N ALA A 130 15.01 2.83 20.55
CA ALA A 130 15.42 1.99 19.43
C ALA A 130 14.44 0.85 19.18
N HIS A 131 14.05 0.11 20.23
CA HIS A 131 13.12 -1.00 20.11
C HIS A 131 11.70 -0.50 19.75
N HIS A 132 11.27 0.63 20.33
CA HIS A 132 9.97 1.21 20.02
C HIS A 132 9.86 1.55 18.52
N PHE A 133 10.81 2.29 17.95
CA PHE A 133 10.74 2.69 16.55
C PHE A 133 10.95 1.53 15.58
N SER A 134 11.88 0.63 15.85
CA SER A 134 12.16 -0.52 14.98
C SER A 134 11.04 -1.57 15.05
N VAL A 135 10.76 -2.10 16.24
CA VAL A 135 9.87 -3.26 16.40
C VAL A 135 8.42 -2.84 16.47
N LYS A 136 8.08 -1.88 17.34
CA LYS A 136 6.67 -1.53 17.59
C LYS A 136 6.06 -0.66 16.50
N ILE A 137 6.87 0.07 15.74
CA ILE A 137 6.40 0.93 14.66
C ILE A 137 6.81 0.39 13.29
N PHE A 138 8.10 0.39 12.96
CA PHE A 138 8.55 0.10 11.60
C PHE A 138 8.15 -1.31 11.12
N TYR A 139 8.58 -2.36 11.83
CA TYR A 139 8.23 -3.73 11.45
C TYR A 139 6.72 -3.97 11.56
N ALA A 140 6.09 -3.51 12.64
CA ALA A 140 4.65 -3.70 12.84
C ALA A 140 3.79 -3.11 11.70
N VAL A 141 4.11 -1.90 11.23
CA VAL A 141 3.37 -1.24 10.14
C VAL A 141 3.56 -1.97 8.82
N ILE A 142 4.80 -2.37 8.50
CA ILE A 142 5.09 -3.07 7.24
C ILE A 142 4.47 -4.48 7.26
N ASP A 143 4.57 -5.19 8.38
CA ASP A 143 3.97 -6.51 8.57
C ASP A 143 2.46 -6.46 8.45
N LEU A 144 1.81 -5.43 9.03
CA LEU A 144 0.38 -5.23 8.88
C LEU A 144 -0.01 -4.97 7.42
N GLN A 145 0.74 -4.14 6.69
CA GLN A 145 0.47 -3.88 5.28
C GLN A 145 0.62 -5.15 4.43
N LEU A 146 1.70 -5.91 4.64
CA LEU A 146 1.93 -7.18 3.95
C LEU A 146 0.82 -8.19 4.27
N HIS A 147 0.42 -8.28 5.53
CA HIS A 147 -0.67 -9.15 5.97
C HIS A 147 -1.99 -8.79 5.28
N GLU A 148 -2.37 -7.51 5.25
CA GLU A 148 -3.58 -7.05 4.57
C GLU A 148 -3.54 -7.35 3.06
N LEU A 149 -2.42 -7.09 2.39
CA LEU A 149 -2.27 -7.40 0.96
C LEU A 149 -2.40 -8.90 0.69
N ASN A 150 -1.78 -9.73 1.53
CA ASN A 150 -1.84 -11.19 1.38
C ASN A 150 -3.21 -11.77 1.75
N SER A 151 -3.92 -11.18 2.71
CA SER A 151 -5.26 -11.64 3.10
C SER A 151 -6.33 -11.24 2.09
N ARG A 152 -6.21 -10.06 1.45
CA ARG A 152 -7.19 -9.58 0.47
C ARG A 152 -6.97 -10.16 -0.92
N PHE A 153 -5.72 -10.46 -1.26
CA PHE A 153 -5.33 -11.08 -2.51
C PHE A 153 -4.64 -12.41 -2.20
N ASP A 154 -5.44 -13.32 -1.63
CA ASP A 154 -5.03 -14.67 -1.32
C ASP A 154 -4.91 -15.53 -2.61
N VAL A 155 -4.59 -16.80 -2.44
CA VAL A 155 -4.42 -17.73 -3.57
C VAL A 155 -5.68 -17.79 -4.43
N VAL A 156 -6.86 -17.85 -3.81
CA VAL A 156 -8.14 -17.96 -4.52
C VAL A 156 -8.44 -16.68 -5.32
N THR A 157 -8.25 -15.52 -4.72
CA THR A 157 -8.50 -14.23 -5.37
C THR A 157 -7.52 -14.00 -6.51
N ASN A 158 -6.24 -14.35 -6.34
CA ASN A 158 -5.26 -14.27 -7.43
C ASN A 158 -5.59 -15.24 -8.57
N ASP A 159 -5.96 -16.48 -8.26
CA ASP A 159 -6.38 -17.46 -9.27
C ASP A 159 -7.61 -16.98 -10.05
N LEU A 160 -8.59 -16.39 -9.36
CA LEU A 160 -9.78 -15.79 -9.98
C LEU A 160 -9.41 -14.64 -10.91
N LEU A 161 -8.60 -13.69 -10.44
CA LEU A 161 -8.17 -12.52 -11.22
C LEU A 161 -7.31 -12.94 -12.43
N LEU A 162 -6.43 -13.94 -12.26
CA LEU A 162 -5.67 -14.53 -13.37
C LEU A 162 -6.57 -15.26 -14.36
N GLY A 163 -7.64 -15.92 -13.91
CA GLY A 163 -8.64 -16.52 -14.80
C GLY A 163 -9.40 -15.46 -15.61
N MET A 164 -9.78 -14.34 -14.97
CA MET A 164 -10.41 -13.21 -15.66
C MET A 164 -9.47 -12.56 -16.68
N ALA A 165 -8.17 -12.51 -16.40
CA ALA A 165 -7.16 -12.01 -17.32
C ALA A 165 -7.10 -12.78 -18.65
N CYS A 166 -7.48 -14.07 -18.67
CA CYS A 166 -7.56 -14.87 -19.89
C CYS A 166 -8.62 -14.39 -20.88
N LEU A 167 -9.60 -13.62 -20.41
CA LEU A 167 -10.65 -13.03 -21.22
C LEU A 167 -10.28 -11.63 -21.74
N ASN A 168 -9.06 -11.14 -21.45
CA ASN A 168 -8.61 -9.83 -21.90
C ASN A 168 -8.44 -9.82 -23.44
N PRO A 169 -9.17 -8.98 -24.18
CA PRO A 169 -9.10 -8.93 -25.64
C PRO A 169 -7.81 -8.27 -26.18
N VAL A 170 -6.99 -7.67 -25.33
CA VAL A 170 -5.72 -7.03 -25.71
C VAL A 170 -4.83 -8.00 -26.48
N GLU A 171 -4.17 -7.47 -27.53
CA GLU A 171 -3.28 -8.23 -28.42
C GLU A 171 -3.92 -9.51 -29.00
N SER A 172 -5.22 -9.45 -29.30
CA SER A 172 -5.98 -10.59 -29.86
C SER A 172 -6.08 -11.77 -28.89
N PHE A 173 -6.40 -11.48 -27.63
CA PHE A 173 -6.44 -12.45 -26.53
C PHE A 173 -5.09 -13.15 -26.28
N ALA A 174 -4.01 -12.37 -26.20
CA ALA A 174 -2.67 -12.90 -25.96
C ALA A 174 -2.55 -13.70 -24.65
N ASN A 175 -3.39 -13.41 -23.65
CA ASN A 175 -3.40 -14.10 -22.35
C ASN A 175 -4.40 -15.27 -22.29
N PHE A 176 -5.02 -15.63 -23.42
CA PHE A 176 -5.99 -16.72 -23.45
C PHE A 176 -5.38 -18.03 -22.98
N ASP A 177 -6.03 -18.65 -22.01
CA ASP A 177 -5.65 -19.94 -21.45
C ASP A 177 -6.94 -20.69 -21.13
N LYS A 178 -7.18 -21.75 -21.91
CA LYS A 178 -8.41 -22.54 -21.85
C LYS A 178 -8.57 -23.22 -20.49
N ASP A 179 -7.52 -23.81 -19.95
CA ASP A 179 -7.58 -24.53 -18.67
C ASP A 179 -7.89 -23.58 -17.52
N ARG A 180 -7.35 -22.35 -17.58
CA ARG A 180 -7.70 -21.30 -16.60
C ARG A 180 -9.16 -20.86 -16.70
N ILE A 181 -9.74 -20.78 -17.91
CA ILE A 181 -11.16 -20.47 -18.07
C ILE A 181 -12.03 -21.61 -17.52
N ILE A 182 -11.64 -22.87 -17.72
CA ILE A 182 -12.35 -24.02 -17.11
C ILE A 182 -12.26 -23.96 -15.59
N LYS A 183 -11.06 -23.75 -15.04
CA LYS A 183 -10.86 -23.56 -13.59
C LYS A 183 -11.67 -22.38 -13.05
N LEU A 184 -11.84 -21.31 -13.83
CA LEU A 184 -12.70 -20.18 -13.46
C LEU A 184 -14.17 -20.61 -13.31
N ALA A 185 -14.68 -21.42 -14.23
CA ALA A 185 -16.04 -21.94 -14.18
C ALA A 185 -16.28 -22.89 -12.99
N GLU A 186 -15.27 -23.64 -12.57
CA GLU A 186 -15.33 -24.52 -11.38
C GLU A 186 -15.61 -23.76 -10.08
N TYR A 187 -15.27 -22.47 -9.99
CA TYR A 187 -15.61 -21.63 -8.82
C TYR A 187 -17.11 -21.29 -8.72
N TYR A 188 -17.90 -21.56 -9.77
CA TYR A 188 -19.33 -21.25 -9.83
C TYR A 188 -20.20 -22.52 -10.01
N PRO A 189 -20.18 -23.46 -9.05
CA PRO A 189 -20.86 -24.75 -9.18
C PRO A 189 -22.41 -24.63 -9.30
N SER A 190 -22.99 -23.50 -8.90
CA SER A 190 -24.41 -23.21 -9.11
C SER A 190 -24.75 -22.92 -10.56
N GLU A 191 -23.79 -22.41 -11.34
CA GLU A 191 -23.97 -22.06 -12.75
C GLU A 191 -23.44 -23.14 -13.68
N PHE A 192 -22.32 -23.78 -13.32
CA PHE A 192 -21.63 -24.81 -14.07
C PHE A 192 -21.61 -26.14 -13.31
N ASP A 193 -22.52 -27.04 -13.66
CA ASP A 193 -22.44 -28.44 -13.26
C ASP A 193 -21.44 -29.22 -14.15
N ASP A 194 -21.14 -30.47 -13.80
CA ASP A 194 -20.19 -31.32 -14.53
C ASP A 194 -20.50 -31.45 -16.03
N ASN A 195 -21.77 -31.40 -16.41
CA ASN A 195 -22.17 -31.49 -17.82
C ASN A 195 -21.87 -30.17 -18.53
N LYS A 196 -22.24 -29.03 -17.92
CA LYS A 196 -21.94 -27.71 -18.45
C LYS A 196 -20.45 -27.41 -18.52
N LEU A 197 -19.63 -27.92 -17.59
CA LEU A 197 -18.17 -27.81 -17.67
C LEU A 197 -17.62 -28.58 -18.89
N ARG A 198 -18.12 -29.78 -19.17
CA ARG A 198 -17.75 -30.52 -20.39
C ARG A 198 -18.18 -29.80 -21.66
N ASP A 199 -19.40 -29.28 -21.68
CA ASP A 199 -19.94 -28.52 -22.81
C ASP A 199 -19.11 -27.25 -23.05
N LEU A 200 -18.79 -26.51 -21.99
CA LEU A 200 -17.92 -25.32 -22.05
C LEU A 200 -16.55 -25.69 -22.63
N ASN A 201 -15.95 -26.78 -22.16
CA ASN A 201 -14.65 -27.26 -22.65
C ASN A 201 -14.66 -27.53 -24.16
N PHE A 202 -15.72 -28.19 -24.65
CA PHE A 202 -15.90 -28.44 -26.08
C PHE A 202 -16.17 -27.15 -26.89
N GLN A 203 -16.93 -26.21 -26.32
CA GLN A 203 -17.21 -24.92 -26.94
C GLN A 203 -15.95 -24.06 -27.07
N LEU A 204 -15.08 -24.05 -26.05
CA LEU A 204 -13.80 -23.34 -26.09
C LEU A 204 -12.87 -23.91 -27.18
N ASP A 205 -12.80 -25.24 -27.31
CA ASP A 205 -12.07 -25.90 -28.40
C ASP A 205 -12.59 -25.46 -29.78
N SER A 206 -13.92 -25.45 -29.95
CA SER A 206 -14.57 -25.04 -31.19
C SER A 206 -14.30 -23.56 -31.49
N PHE A 207 -14.34 -22.70 -30.47
CA PHE A 207 -14.02 -21.28 -30.57
C PHE A 207 -12.59 -21.05 -31.05
N ILE A 208 -11.59 -21.74 -30.47
CA ILE A 208 -10.18 -21.61 -30.85
C ILE A 208 -9.99 -21.93 -32.33
N VAL A 209 -10.56 -23.05 -32.79
CA VAL A 209 -10.48 -23.46 -34.20
C VAL A 209 -11.13 -22.42 -35.10
N TYR A 210 -12.36 -22.01 -34.77
CA TYR A 210 -13.10 -21.03 -35.54
C TYR A 210 -12.37 -19.68 -35.63
N ALA A 211 -11.91 -19.14 -34.50
CA ALA A 211 -11.21 -17.85 -34.43
C ALA A 211 -9.93 -17.85 -35.30
N ARG A 212 -9.16 -18.94 -35.25
CA ARG A 212 -7.95 -19.13 -36.09
C ARG A 212 -8.25 -19.24 -37.57
N MET A 213 -9.38 -19.88 -37.94
CA MET A 213 -9.78 -20.00 -39.34
C MET A 213 -10.25 -18.66 -39.91
N CYS A 214 -10.92 -17.83 -39.10
CA CYS A 214 -11.51 -16.57 -39.55
C CYS A 214 -10.49 -15.42 -39.65
N ASP A 215 -9.50 -15.36 -38.77
CA ASP A 215 -8.56 -14.24 -38.74
C ASP A 215 -7.15 -14.66 -38.29
N SER A 216 -6.17 -14.32 -39.13
CA SER A 216 -4.74 -14.59 -38.91
C SER A 216 -4.18 -13.97 -37.62
N LYS A 217 -4.83 -12.95 -37.04
CA LYS A 217 -4.38 -12.36 -35.77
C LYS A 217 -4.52 -13.31 -34.57
N PHE A 218 -5.37 -14.33 -34.67
CA PHE A 218 -5.64 -15.30 -33.59
C PHE A 218 -4.81 -16.59 -33.69
N VAL A 219 -3.80 -16.65 -34.57
CA VAL A 219 -2.93 -17.84 -34.73
C VAL A 219 -2.30 -18.27 -33.40
N LYS A 220 -2.04 -17.32 -32.49
CA LYS A 220 -1.45 -17.56 -31.17
C LYS A 220 -2.40 -18.18 -30.11
N LEU A 221 -3.70 -18.38 -30.37
CA LEU A 221 -4.62 -18.98 -29.39
C LEU A 221 -4.36 -20.46 -29.14
N GLU A 222 -3.61 -20.85 -28.12
CA GLU A 222 -3.26 -22.25 -27.89
C GLU A 222 -4.46 -23.13 -27.49
N ARG A 223 -4.38 -24.41 -27.88
CA ARG A 223 -5.35 -25.46 -27.52
C ARG A 223 -4.64 -26.34 -26.50
N ASN A 224 -4.52 -25.87 -25.27
CA ASN A 224 -3.95 -26.69 -24.20
C ASN A 224 -4.93 -27.82 -23.83
#